data_AF-A0A973ZZQ4-F1
#
_entry.id   AF-A0A973ZZQ4-F1
#
_cell.length_a   1.000
_cell.length_b   1.000
_cell.length_c   1.000
_cell.angle_alpha   90.00
_cell.angle_beta   90.00
_cell.angle_gamma   90.00
#
_symmetry.space_group_name_H-M   'P 1'
#
loop_
_entity.id
_entity.type
_entity.pdbx_description
1 polymer ?
#
loop_
_entity_poly.entity_id
_entity_poly.type
_entity_poly.pdbx_seq_one_letter_code
_entity_poly.pdbx_strand_id
1 'polypeptide(L)'
;MAYLPVAGLPVVGALDSTVNGVGSDGVVASPAFGALLGQYASTGAYQYLPAGTAVVVAPVVVTPVVVAPMYMMAPPPPSMLLSQQSSGLESSVDPVWTHEVKDGKATINLGDKYTITANEKDGTWTVRNNQTGHVTKIHGDPHVDADGDGRDDFDFKKDMTFQLDDGTKIAVNNVDYGNGEAISSKLTITNGHNAMVVEGLGDDKDGKNNLRVTQSNAGMTLDELTPDGAQVIHESGQGWVDGAGGVVNQASIDAGEQGRAPGNYQSASATPATATPVFFVPPPPPPLAMVPLAVAPAPSSQPAPVWSHEVKDGKATINLGDKYTITADEKDGTWTVRNNQTGHVSRIHGDPHVDANGDGKDDFDFKKGMTFQLDDGTKITVDTVDYGKGKTISSKLTITNGDNAMVVEGLGDDKDGKNNLKVTQSNAGRTLDQLTSDGAQTIHETNQGWVDNSGRKVTQSVINHNENPDAPPDFKTMMRESMFRRIFRHDAQPA
;
A
#
# COMPACT_ATOMS: atom_id res chain seq x y z
N MET A 1 -0.79 -60.27 22.36
CA MET A 1 0.39 -60.81 23.09
C MET A 1 1.63 -60.29 22.37
N ALA A 2 2.73 -59.87 23.01
CA ALA A 2 3.00 -59.61 24.43
C ALA A 2 4.09 -58.51 24.57
N TYR A 3 4.41 -58.15 25.81
CA TYR A 3 5.16 -56.95 26.25
C TYR A 3 6.72 -57.09 26.22
N LEU A 4 7.43 -55.94 26.11
CA LEU A 4 8.74 -55.57 26.74
C LEU A 4 10.08 -56.21 26.21
N PRO A 5 11.31 -55.74 26.64
CA PRO A 5 11.81 -54.34 26.75
C PRO A 5 13.35 -54.08 26.54
N VAL A 6 13.75 -52.78 26.54
CA VAL A 6 14.93 -52.12 27.22
C VAL A 6 16.42 -52.40 26.83
N ALA A 7 17.21 -51.30 26.89
CA ALA A 7 18.68 -51.09 27.08
C ALA A 7 19.41 -50.44 25.86
N GLY A 8 20.43 -49.57 25.99
CA GLY A 8 21.10 -48.92 27.14
C GLY A 8 22.32 -48.06 26.69
N LEU A 9 22.75 -47.04 27.45
CA LEU A 9 23.88 -46.12 27.15
C LEU A 9 25.27 -46.66 27.58
N PRO A 10 26.40 -46.11 27.06
CA PRO A 10 27.17 -45.07 27.78
C PRO A 10 27.77 -43.93 26.89
N VAL A 11 27.91 -42.66 27.35
CA VAL A 11 29.10 -41.98 27.96
C VAL A 11 30.43 -42.26 27.20
N VAL A 12 31.29 -41.32 26.75
CA VAL A 12 31.96 -40.11 27.31
C VAL A 12 32.28 -39.14 26.12
N GLY A 13 32.46 -37.81 26.21
CA GLY A 13 32.55 -36.84 27.33
C GLY A 13 32.79 -35.40 26.79
N ALA A 14 33.67 -34.60 27.41
CA ALA A 14 33.98 -33.20 27.04
C ALA A 14 35.47 -32.84 27.19
N LEU A 15 35.94 -31.79 26.48
CA LEU A 15 37.21 -31.11 26.76
C LEU A 15 37.05 -29.58 26.63
N ASP A 16 37.45 -28.87 27.67
CA ASP A 16 37.71 -27.44 27.74
C ASP A 16 39.22 -27.19 27.55
N SER A 17 39.63 -26.05 26.97
CA SER A 17 41.01 -25.56 26.97
C SER A 17 41.10 -24.09 26.53
N THR A 18 41.64 -23.26 27.42
CA THR A 18 41.81 -21.81 27.27
C THR A 18 43.22 -21.36 26.81
N VAL A 19 43.26 -20.32 25.97
CA VAL A 19 44.17 -19.14 26.04
C VAL A 19 45.60 -19.18 25.41
N ASN A 20 45.97 -18.01 24.83
CA ASN A 20 47.24 -17.51 24.24
C ASN A 20 47.66 -18.04 22.85
N GLY A 21 48.11 -17.21 21.89
CA GLY A 21 48.21 -15.73 21.82
C GLY A 21 49.10 -15.24 20.64
N VAL A 22 49.12 -13.91 20.40
CA VAL A 22 50.00 -13.15 19.45
C VAL A 22 49.57 -13.06 17.96
N GLY A 23 48.69 -12.10 17.65
CA GLY A 23 49.05 -10.79 17.08
C GLY A 23 49.57 -10.62 15.64
N SER A 24 48.81 -9.89 14.82
CA SER A 24 49.32 -8.83 13.92
C SER A 24 48.21 -7.82 13.55
N ASP A 25 48.56 -6.53 13.51
CA ASP A 25 47.63 -5.39 13.43
C ASP A 25 46.90 -5.19 12.10
N GLY A 26 45.76 -4.48 12.14
CA GLY A 26 44.96 -4.16 10.94
C GLY A 26 43.82 -3.16 11.16
N VAL A 27 43.89 -2.27 12.15
CA VAL A 27 42.88 -1.22 12.35
C VAL A 27 43.19 -0.04 11.43
N VAL A 28 42.30 0.25 10.46
CA VAL A 28 42.26 1.54 9.77
C VAL A 28 41.12 2.35 10.35
N ALA A 29 41.45 3.46 11.00
CA ALA A 29 40.50 4.43 11.52
C ALA A 29 40.68 5.78 10.81
N SER A 30 39.55 6.50 10.64
CA SER A 30 39.49 7.94 10.39
C SER A 30 39.94 8.43 8.99
N PRO A 31 39.60 9.68 8.57
CA PRO A 31 38.97 10.75 9.36
C PRO A 31 37.69 11.37 8.78
N ALA A 32 37.01 12.13 9.64
CA ALA A 32 36.09 13.17 9.21
C ALA A 32 36.83 14.29 8.46
N PHE A 33 36.19 14.90 7.46
CA PHE A 33 36.65 16.13 6.83
C PHE A 33 35.50 17.14 6.76
N GLY A 34 35.68 18.27 7.44
CA GLY A 34 34.84 19.45 7.26
C GLY A 34 35.56 20.50 6.43
N ALA A 35 34.79 21.49 5.96
CA ALA A 35 35.19 22.73 5.31
C ALA A 35 35.77 22.63 3.88
N LEU A 36 34.92 23.03 2.92
CA LEU A 36 35.34 23.99 1.89
C LEU A 36 34.44 25.23 2.02
N LEU A 37 35.05 26.40 2.31
CA LEU A 37 34.40 27.71 2.13
C LEU A 37 34.18 27.91 0.60
N GLY A 38 33.15 28.58 0.09
CA GLY A 38 32.27 29.57 0.70
C GLY A 38 32.30 30.83 -0.19
N GLN A 39 31.16 31.21 -0.76
CA GLN A 39 30.96 32.49 -1.48
C GLN A 39 29.49 32.93 -1.34
N TYR A 40 29.27 34.24 -1.36
CA TYR A 40 27.98 34.92 -1.14
C TYR A 40 27.43 34.88 0.30
N ALA A 41 28.24 35.40 1.24
CA ALA A 41 27.68 36.27 2.25
C ALA A 41 27.56 37.69 1.68
N SER A 42 26.36 38.29 1.71
CA SER A 42 26.22 39.75 1.70
C SER A 42 25.51 40.19 2.99
N THR A 43 26.16 41.12 3.70
CA THR A 43 25.73 41.62 5.01
C THR A 43 24.69 42.73 4.87
N GLY A 44 23.66 42.71 5.71
CA GLY A 44 22.68 43.81 5.79
C GLY A 44 21.83 43.76 7.06
N ALA A 45 22.35 44.29 8.16
CA ALA A 45 21.62 44.38 9.43
C ALA A 45 21.03 45.78 9.65
N TYR A 46 19.74 45.90 9.98
CA TYR A 46 19.18 47.10 10.63
C TYR A 46 17.98 46.79 11.56
N GLN A 47 18.22 46.98 12.87
CA GLN A 47 17.38 47.67 13.87
C GLN A 47 15.86 47.40 14.05
N TYR A 48 15.53 46.90 15.25
CA TYR A 48 14.36 47.21 16.12
C TYR A 48 14.06 48.74 16.19
N LEU A 49 12.86 49.33 16.40
CA LEU A 49 11.63 49.15 17.23
C LEU A 49 10.60 50.25 16.75
N PRO A 50 9.39 50.52 17.35
CA PRO A 50 8.49 49.78 18.25
C PRO A 50 7.01 49.72 17.73
N ALA A 51 6.07 49.33 18.60
CA ALA A 51 4.64 49.15 18.29
C ALA A 51 3.72 50.37 18.53
N GLY A 52 2.55 50.37 17.87
CA GLY A 52 1.29 50.85 18.48
C GLY A 52 0.56 52.03 17.81
N THR A 53 -0.64 51.77 17.26
CA THR A 53 -1.88 52.55 17.51
C THR A 53 -3.09 51.86 16.88
N ALA A 54 -4.26 51.97 17.52
CA ALA A 54 -5.52 51.39 17.03
C ALA A 54 -6.38 52.47 16.36
N VAL A 55 -7.15 52.08 15.33
CA VAL A 55 -8.24 52.90 14.78
C VAL A 55 -9.46 52.01 14.53
N VAL A 56 -10.62 52.46 15.00
CA VAL A 56 -11.94 51.81 14.84
C VAL A 56 -12.76 52.62 13.86
N VAL A 57 -13.34 51.98 12.83
CA VAL A 57 -14.48 52.53 12.06
C VAL A 57 -15.47 51.40 11.71
N ALA A 58 -16.76 51.74 11.73
CA ALA A 58 -17.92 50.84 11.74
C ALA A 58 -18.30 50.22 10.37
N PRO A 59 -19.13 49.15 10.34
CA PRO A 59 -19.64 48.57 9.09
C PRO A 59 -20.74 49.42 8.44
N VAL A 60 -20.79 49.43 7.10
CA VAL A 60 -21.85 50.05 6.31
C VAL A 60 -22.77 48.97 5.74
N VAL A 61 -24.07 49.11 6.00
CA VAL A 61 -25.15 48.28 5.44
C VAL A 61 -25.60 48.88 4.11
N VAL A 62 -25.80 48.05 3.07
CA VAL A 62 -26.52 48.43 1.85
C VAL A 62 -27.52 47.32 1.50
N THR A 63 -28.76 47.72 1.20
CA THR A 63 -29.90 46.83 0.92
C THR A 63 -29.94 46.36 -0.53
N PRO A 64 -30.47 45.15 -0.82
CA PRO A 64 -30.70 44.71 -2.20
C PRO A 64 -31.93 45.41 -2.82
N VAL A 65 -31.87 45.67 -4.12
CA VAL A 65 -33.02 46.07 -4.94
C VAL A 65 -33.28 44.97 -5.99
N VAL A 66 -34.53 44.51 -6.05
CA VAL A 66 -35.00 43.49 -6.99
C VAL A 66 -35.58 44.17 -8.24
N VAL A 67 -35.09 43.81 -9.43
CA VAL A 67 -35.81 43.99 -10.70
C VAL A 67 -35.54 42.81 -11.64
N ALA A 68 -36.60 42.27 -12.23
CA ALA A 68 -36.60 41.29 -13.31
C ALA A 68 -37.91 41.46 -14.12
N PRO A 69 -38.06 40.86 -15.32
CA PRO A 69 -37.08 40.64 -16.38
C PRO A 69 -37.57 41.20 -17.75
N MET A 70 -36.74 41.18 -18.80
CA MET A 70 -37.24 41.12 -20.18
C MET A 70 -36.39 40.20 -21.06
N TYR A 71 -37.07 39.40 -21.88
CA TYR A 71 -36.49 38.53 -22.90
C TYR A 71 -36.21 39.30 -24.19
N MET A 72 -35.06 39.07 -24.82
CA MET A 72 -34.89 39.06 -26.28
C MET A 72 -33.81 38.03 -26.66
N MET A 73 -34.01 37.31 -27.76
CA MET A 73 -33.13 36.22 -28.19
C MET A 73 -31.87 36.73 -28.90
N ALA A 74 -30.74 36.03 -28.73
CA ALA A 74 -29.49 36.32 -29.46
C ALA A 74 -29.39 35.48 -30.77
N PRO A 75 -28.84 36.04 -31.86
CA PRO A 75 -28.66 35.34 -33.13
C PRO A 75 -27.45 34.38 -33.15
N PRO A 76 -27.37 33.42 -34.10
CA PRO A 76 -26.30 32.43 -34.15
C PRO A 76 -24.97 33.00 -34.68
N PRO A 77 -23.81 32.49 -34.20
CA PRO A 77 -22.49 32.88 -34.73
C PRO A 77 -22.17 32.19 -36.08
N PRO A 78 -21.23 32.74 -36.89
CA PRO A 78 -21.03 32.34 -38.28
C PRO A 78 -20.09 31.15 -38.47
N SER A 79 -20.27 30.41 -39.55
CA SER A 79 -19.33 29.39 -40.03
C SER A 79 -18.11 30.03 -40.70
N MET A 80 -16.90 29.57 -40.34
CA MET A 80 -15.65 29.83 -41.08
C MET A 80 -14.92 28.50 -41.28
N LEU A 81 -14.71 28.12 -42.55
CA LEU A 81 -13.77 27.05 -42.89
C LEU A 81 -12.34 27.57 -42.74
N LEU A 82 -11.45 26.78 -42.14
CA LEU A 82 -10.08 26.68 -42.64
C LEU A 82 -9.48 25.31 -42.36
N SER A 83 -8.99 24.68 -43.42
CA SER A 83 -8.17 23.47 -43.36
C SER A 83 -6.72 23.83 -43.04
N GLN A 84 -6.14 23.25 -42.00
CA GLN A 84 -4.71 22.95 -41.97
C GLN A 84 -4.41 21.79 -41.04
N GLN A 85 -3.50 20.91 -41.49
CA GLN A 85 -3.14 19.69 -40.78
C GLN A 85 -2.40 20.02 -39.48
N SER A 86 -2.93 19.55 -38.36
CA SER A 86 -2.12 19.18 -37.20
C SER A 86 -2.26 17.68 -37.02
N SER A 87 -1.14 16.97 -36.98
CA SER A 87 -1.13 15.53 -36.79
C SER A 87 -1.68 15.21 -35.40
N GLY A 88 -2.92 14.73 -35.33
CA GLY A 88 -3.48 14.21 -34.11
C GLY A 88 -2.66 13.01 -33.67
N LEU A 89 -1.86 13.19 -32.61
CA LEU A 89 -1.65 12.10 -31.66
C LEU A 89 -3.05 11.77 -31.14
N GLU A 90 -3.62 10.67 -31.63
CA GLU A 90 -4.82 10.12 -31.03
C GLU A 90 -4.53 9.95 -29.54
N SER A 91 -5.35 10.59 -28.72
CA SER A 91 -5.34 10.30 -27.29
C SER A 91 -5.86 8.89 -27.16
N SER A 92 -4.93 7.93 -27.10
CA SER A 92 -5.20 6.56 -26.71
C SER A 92 -6.01 6.64 -25.43
N VAL A 93 -7.30 6.34 -25.52
CA VAL A 93 -8.10 6.12 -24.33
C VAL A 93 -7.58 4.81 -23.80
N ASP A 94 -6.75 4.89 -22.75
CA ASP A 94 -6.14 3.72 -22.10
C ASP A 94 -7.24 2.65 -21.94
N PRO A 95 -7.04 1.44 -22.50
CA PRO A 95 -8.12 0.47 -22.63
C PRO A 95 -8.69 0.18 -21.24
N VAL A 96 -10.00 0.33 -21.08
CA VAL A 96 -10.65 0.23 -19.78
C VAL A 96 -10.52 -1.21 -19.27
N TRP A 97 -9.62 -1.41 -18.31
CA TRP A 97 -9.50 -2.69 -17.64
C TRP A 97 -10.76 -2.97 -16.82
N THR A 98 -11.18 -4.23 -16.81
CA THR A 98 -12.38 -4.69 -16.07
C THR A 98 -12.08 -5.98 -15.35
N HIS A 99 -12.83 -6.27 -14.27
CA HIS A 99 -12.69 -7.51 -13.53
C HIS A 99 -14.05 -8.01 -13.00
N GLU A 100 -14.16 -9.33 -12.81
CA GLU A 100 -15.21 -10.00 -12.06
C GLU A 100 -14.54 -10.94 -11.04
N VAL A 101 -15.02 -10.95 -9.80
CA VAL A 101 -14.61 -11.93 -8.77
C VAL A 101 -15.84 -12.67 -8.28
N LYS A 102 -15.80 -14.00 -8.34
CA LYS A 102 -16.92 -14.87 -8.02
C LYS A 102 -16.46 -16.29 -7.69
N ASP A 103 -17.05 -16.89 -6.65
CA ASP A 103 -16.85 -18.30 -6.27
C ASP A 103 -15.35 -18.71 -6.17
N GLY A 104 -14.52 -17.83 -5.59
CA GLY A 104 -13.08 -18.02 -5.43
C GLY A 104 -12.25 -17.86 -6.70
N LYS A 105 -12.82 -17.23 -7.75
CA LYS A 105 -12.17 -17.02 -9.04
C LYS A 105 -12.25 -15.57 -9.47
N ALA A 106 -11.18 -15.09 -10.10
CA ALA A 106 -11.15 -13.79 -10.77
C ALA A 106 -11.06 -13.98 -12.29
N THR A 107 -11.72 -13.11 -13.04
CA THR A 107 -11.49 -12.89 -14.47
C THR A 107 -11.21 -11.41 -14.67
N ILE A 108 -10.08 -11.07 -15.29
CA ILE A 108 -9.59 -9.72 -15.48
C ILE A 108 -9.35 -9.52 -16.97
N ASN A 109 -9.97 -8.51 -17.58
CA ASN A 109 -9.74 -8.15 -18.98
C ASN A 109 -8.91 -6.88 -19.04
N LEU A 110 -7.70 -6.99 -19.61
CA LEU A 110 -6.74 -5.90 -19.77
C LEU A 110 -6.97 -5.28 -21.16
N GLY A 111 -8.15 -4.67 -21.31
CA GLY A 111 -8.67 -4.28 -22.63
C GLY A 111 -9.05 -5.48 -23.50
N ASP A 112 -8.98 -5.29 -24.81
CA ASP A 112 -9.30 -6.34 -25.80
C ASP A 112 -8.19 -7.38 -25.95
N LYS A 113 -6.95 -7.06 -25.55
CA LYS A 113 -5.76 -7.86 -25.92
C LYS A 113 -5.46 -9.00 -24.97
N TYR A 114 -5.61 -8.82 -23.66
CA TYR A 114 -5.30 -9.86 -22.68
C TYR A 114 -6.45 -10.13 -21.71
N THR A 115 -6.61 -11.39 -21.34
CA THR A 115 -7.48 -11.81 -20.24
C THR A 115 -6.67 -12.65 -19.26
N ILE A 116 -6.66 -12.24 -17.99
CA ILE A 116 -6.12 -13.03 -16.88
C ILE A 116 -7.28 -13.76 -16.20
N THR A 117 -7.06 -15.01 -15.81
CA THR A 117 -7.94 -15.70 -14.84
C THR A 117 -7.12 -16.16 -13.66
N ALA A 118 -7.72 -16.19 -12.47
CA ALA A 118 -7.07 -16.65 -11.23
C ALA A 118 -8.06 -17.44 -10.38
N ASN A 119 -7.58 -18.40 -9.58
CA ASN A 119 -8.39 -19.33 -8.79
C ASN A 119 -7.72 -19.59 -7.44
N GLU A 120 -8.29 -19.07 -6.35
CA GLU A 120 -7.67 -19.16 -5.01
C GLU A 120 -7.49 -20.61 -4.55
N LYS A 121 -8.39 -21.50 -4.97
CA LYS A 121 -8.47 -22.90 -4.50
C LYS A 121 -7.21 -23.73 -4.78
N ASP A 122 -6.40 -23.34 -5.75
CA ASP A 122 -5.20 -24.08 -6.16
C ASP A 122 -4.06 -23.16 -6.63
N GLY A 123 -4.13 -21.85 -6.33
CA GLY A 123 -3.17 -20.84 -6.78
C GLY A 123 -3.06 -20.67 -8.30
N THR A 124 -3.88 -21.35 -9.10
CA THR A 124 -3.74 -21.33 -10.56
C THR A 124 -4.14 -19.97 -11.11
N TRP A 125 -3.30 -19.43 -11.99
CA TRP A 125 -3.64 -18.29 -12.82
C TRP A 125 -3.15 -18.47 -14.26
N THR A 126 -3.75 -17.73 -15.18
CA THR A 126 -3.45 -17.82 -16.62
C THR A 126 -3.36 -16.44 -17.24
N VAL A 127 -2.48 -16.23 -18.20
CA VAL A 127 -2.51 -15.08 -19.11
C VAL A 127 -2.90 -15.56 -20.50
N ARG A 128 -4.07 -15.13 -21.00
CA ARG A 128 -4.50 -15.37 -22.39
C ARG A 128 -4.22 -14.13 -23.23
N ASN A 129 -3.51 -14.31 -24.34
CA ASN A 129 -3.46 -13.35 -25.43
C ASN A 129 -4.69 -13.57 -26.32
N ASN A 130 -5.67 -12.66 -26.26
CA ASN A 130 -6.96 -12.80 -26.94
C ASN A 130 -6.87 -12.67 -28.46
N GLN A 131 -5.78 -12.08 -28.97
CA GLN A 131 -5.56 -11.89 -30.42
C GLN A 131 -4.96 -13.14 -31.07
N THR A 132 -4.11 -13.89 -30.36
CA THR A 132 -3.48 -15.13 -30.85
C THR A 132 -4.19 -16.39 -30.36
N GLY A 133 -4.92 -16.31 -29.23
CA GLY A 133 -5.52 -17.44 -28.54
C GLY A 133 -4.59 -18.15 -27.56
N HIS A 134 -3.31 -17.77 -27.53
CA HIS A 134 -2.25 -18.31 -26.68
C HIS A 134 -2.57 -18.18 -25.19
N VAL A 135 -2.13 -19.13 -24.37
CA VAL A 135 -2.34 -19.12 -22.92
C VAL A 135 -1.08 -19.59 -22.20
N THR A 136 -0.47 -18.70 -21.42
CA THR A 136 0.49 -19.09 -20.37
C THR A 136 -0.31 -19.50 -19.13
N LYS A 137 0.02 -20.63 -18.51
CA LYS A 137 -0.62 -21.10 -17.25
C LYS A 137 0.42 -21.27 -16.15
N ILE A 138 0.12 -20.74 -14.98
CA ILE A 138 0.94 -20.81 -13.77
C ILE A 138 0.13 -21.53 -12.68
N HIS A 139 0.71 -22.52 -12.00
CA HIS A 139 -0.01 -23.37 -11.03
C HIS A 139 0.94 -24.07 -10.04
N GLY A 140 0.42 -24.52 -8.90
CA GLY A 140 1.20 -25.28 -7.91
C GLY A 140 2.34 -24.46 -7.29
N ASP A 141 3.48 -25.11 -7.03
CA ASP A 141 4.73 -24.45 -6.66
C ASP A 141 5.39 -23.84 -7.92
N PRO A 142 5.24 -22.52 -8.17
CA PRO A 142 4.79 -22.01 -9.47
C PRO A 142 5.44 -22.64 -10.71
N HIS A 143 4.82 -23.71 -11.18
CA HIS A 143 5.11 -24.34 -12.47
C HIS A 143 4.47 -23.50 -13.59
N VAL A 144 5.21 -23.31 -14.68
CA VAL A 144 4.77 -22.51 -15.84
C VAL A 144 4.69 -23.39 -17.08
N ASP A 145 3.46 -23.59 -17.55
CA ASP A 145 3.13 -24.07 -18.89
C ASP A 145 3.14 -22.84 -19.81
N ALA A 146 4.24 -22.68 -20.54
CA ALA A 146 4.60 -21.41 -21.15
C ALA A 146 3.93 -21.17 -22.50
N ASP A 147 3.60 -22.25 -23.23
CA ASP A 147 2.94 -22.22 -24.55
C ASP A 147 1.52 -22.80 -24.56
N GLY A 148 1.08 -23.42 -23.45
CA GLY A 148 -0.24 -24.03 -23.31
C GLY A 148 -0.34 -25.46 -23.84
N ASP A 149 0.78 -26.17 -24.08
CA ASP A 149 0.78 -27.57 -24.51
C ASP A 149 0.37 -28.57 -23.40
N GLY A 150 0.32 -28.12 -22.14
CA GLY A 150 -0.03 -28.92 -20.98
C GLY A 150 1.15 -29.58 -20.28
N ARG A 151 2.38 -29.09 -20.51
CA ARG A 151 3.61 -29.45 -19.80
C ARG A 151 4.21 -28.22 -19.14
N ASP A 152 4.99 -28.44 -18.10
CA ASP A 152 5.70 -27.37 -17.41
C ASP A 152 7.08 -27.15 -18.06
N ASP A 153 7.36 -25.94 -18.52
CA ASP A 153 8.61 -25.52 -19.17
C ASP A 153 9.67 -25.07 -18.15
N PHE A 154 9.22 -24.45 -17.05
CA PHE A 154 10.04 -24.01 -15.92
C PHE A 154 9.19 -23.82 -14.65
N ASP A 155 9.85 -23.85 -13.49
CA ASP A 155 9.30 -23.46 -12.18
C ASP A 155 10.04 -22.23 -11.62
N PHE A 156 9.34 -21.43 -10.80
CA PHE A 156 9.91 -20.31 -10.05
C PHE A 156 9.41 -20.29 -8.60
N LYS A 157 10.29 -19.87 -7.67
CA LYS A 157 10.07 -19.94 -6.23
C LYS A 157 10.07 -18.56 -5.60
N LYS A 158 10.94 -17.67 -6.08
CA LYS A 158 10.97 -16.26 -5.72
C LYS A 158 9.99 -15.45 -6.57
N ASP A 159 9.57 -14.31 -6.03
CA ASP A 159 8.87 -13.26 -6.79
C ASP A 159 9.50 -13.03 -8.16
N MET A 160 8.70 -12.77 -9.19
CA MET A 160 9.17 -12.46 -10.54
C MET A 160 8.14 -11.63 -11.31
N THR A 161 8.53 -11.09 -12.46
CA THR A 161 7.63 -10.29 -13.31
C THR A 161 7.51 -10.85 -14.71
N PHE A 162 6.27 -11.01 -15.17
CA PHE A 162 5.93 -11.28 -16.56
C PHE A 162 5.56 -9.95 -17.23
N GLN A 163 6.27 -9.54 -18.28
CA GLN A 163 5.92 -8.36 -19.07
C GLN A 163 5.34 -8.76 -20.43
N LEU A 164 4.12 -8.31 -20.70
CA LEU A 164 3.40 -8.55 -21.95
C LEU A 164 3.91 -7.62 -23.06
N ASP A 165 3.65 -7.98 -24.31
CA ASP A 165 4.15 -7.25 -25.48
C ASP A 165 3.63 -5.79 -25.60
N ASP A 166 2.54 -5.46 -24.91
CA ASP A 166 1.93 -4.12 -24.85
C ASP A 166 2.46 -3.26 -23.69
N GLY A 167 3.51 -3.75 -23.01
CA GLY A 167 4.16 -3.11 -21.88
C GLY A 167 3.56 -3.47 -20.52
N THR A 168 2.40 -4.13 -20.46
CA THR A 168 1.77 -4.50 -19.18
C THR A 168 2.69 -5.41 -18.37
N LYS A 169 2.98 -5.02 -17.13
CA LYS A 169 3.73 -5.86 -16.18
C LYS A 169 2.77 -6.59 -15.26
N ILE A 170 3.10 -7.83 -14.95
CA ILE A 170 2.45 -8.68 -13.95
C ILE A 170 3.55 -9.11 -12.97
N ALA A 171 3.73 -8.35 -11.91
CA ALA A 171 4.64 -8.70 -10.82
C ALA A 171 3.95 -9.67 -9.86
N VAL A 172 4.58 -10.82 -9.64
CA VAL A 172 4.07 -11.94 -8.85
C VAL A 172 4.81 -11.94 -7.52
N ASN A 173 4.07 -11.83 -6.41
CA ASN A 173 4.61 -12.06 -5.07
C ASN A 173 4.25 -13.49 -4.63
N ASN A 174 5.25 -14.24 -4.17
CA ASN A 174 5.09 -15.61 -3.69
C ASN A 174 5.15 -15.68 -2.15
N VAL A 175 4.40 -16.60 -1.56
CA VAL A 175 4.48 -16.94 -0.12
C VAL A 175 5.07 -18.34 0.06
N ASP A 176 5.77 -18.59 1.18
CA ASP A 176 6.33 -19.91 1.51
C ASP A 176 5.20 -20.93 1.72
N TYR A 177 5.22 -22.00 0.91
CA TYR A 177 4.24 -23.07 0.99
C TYR A 177 4.67 -24.20 1.95
N GLY A 178 5.95 -24.19 2.36
CA GLY A 178 6.61 -25.20 3.17
C GLY A 178 7.54 -26.10 2.36
N ASN A 179 8.44 -26.83 3.01
CA ASN A 179 9.42 -27.73 2.37
C ASN A 179 10.37 -27.12 1.32
N GLY A 180 10.38 -25.78 1.14
CA GLY A 180 11.09 -25.10 0.06
C GLY A 180 10.28 -24.96 -1.24
N GLU A 181 8.98 -25.22 -1.17
CA GLU A 181 7.96 -24.86 -2.15
C GLU A 181 7.43 -23.44 -1.84
N ALA A 182 6.90 -22.74 -2.83
CA ALA A 182 6.24 -21.46 -2.69
C ALA A 182 4.88 -21.50 -3.41
N ILE A 183 4.03 -20.47 -3.29
CA ILE A 183 2.81 -20.34 -4.10
C ILE A 183 2.57 -18.87 -4.47
N SER A 184 2.03 -18.60 -5.66
CA SER A 184 1.64 -17.24 -6.06
C SER A 184 0.53 -16.72 -5.14
N SER A 185 0.85 -15.68 -4.37
CA SER A 185 -0.03 -15.09 -3.34
C SER A 185 -0.75 -13.84 -3.84
N LYS A 186 -0.02 -13.01 -4.60
CA LYS A 186 -0.50 -11.72 -5.09
C LYS A 186 0.02 -11.44 -6.50
N LEU A 187 -0.83 -10.87 -7.34
CA LEU A 187 -0.49 -10.35 -8.66
C LEU A 187 -0.66 -8.84 -8.64
N THR A 188 0.40 -8.10 -8.99
CA THR A 188 0.33 -6.65 -9.19
C THR A 188 0.47 -6.37 -10.68
N ILE A 189 -0.59 -5.85 -11.29
CA ILE A 189 -0.74 -5.69 -12.74
C ILE A 189 -0.74 -4.20 -13.07
N THR A 190 0.17 -3.74 -13.92
CA THR A 190 0.41 -2.31 -14.20
C THR A 190 0.64 -2.04 -15.68
N ASN A 191 -0.03 -1.02 -16.24
CA ASN A 191 0.31 -0.46 -17.55
C ASN A 191 -0.12 1.02 -17.64
N GLY A 192 0.84 1.94 -17.78
CA GLY A 192 0.56 3.37 -17.79
C GLY A 192 -0.19 3.80 -16.52
N HIS A 193 -1.38 4.38 -16.66
CA HIS A 193 -2.21 4.70 -15.51
C HIS A 193 -2.97 3.50 -14.94
N ASN A 194 -3.16 2.41 -15.68
CA ASN A 194 -3.95 1.29 -15.20
C ASN A 194 -3.20 0.48 -14.12
N ALA A 195 -3.87 0.21 -13.01
CA ALA A 195 -3.41 -0.66 -11.93
C ALA A 195 -4.51 -1.66 -11.54
N MET A 196 -4.13 -2.91 -11.34
CA MET A 196 -4.92 -3.90 -10.61
C MET A 196 -4.04 -4.70 -9.65
N VAL A 197 -4.61 -5.01 -8.49
CA VAL A 197 -3.99 -5.85 -7.47
C VAL A 197 -4.91 -7.04 -7.22
N VAL A 198 -4.40 -8.25 -7.41
CA VAL A 198 -5.05 -9.51 -7.06
C VAL A 198 -4.41 -10.00 -5.76
N GLU A 199 -5.18 -10.18 -4.71
CA GLU A 199 -4.71 -10.66 -3.40
C GLU A 199 -5.59 -11.82 -2.93
N GLY A 200 -5.01 -12.75 -2.14
CA GLY A 200 -5.72 -13.95 -1.69
C GLY A 200 -5.71 -15.06 -2.73
N LEU A 201 -4.57 -15.27 -3.42
CA LEU A 201 -4.43 -16.31 -4.44
C LEU A 201 -3.83 -17.61 -3.88
N GLY A 202 -3.00 -17.55 -2.84
CA GLY A 202 -2.22 -18.66 -2.30
C GLY A 202 -2.99 -19.69 -1.45
N ASP A 203 -4.20 -20.06 -1.85
CA ASP A 203 -5.13 -20.96 -1.15
C ASP A 203 -5.13 -20.73 0.38
N ASP A 204 -4.79 -21.75 1.17
CA ASP A 204 -4.89 -21.66 2.61
C ASP A 204 -3.71 -21.02 3.33
N LYS A 205 -2.70 -20.58 2.57
CA LYS A 205 -1.57 -19.79 3.07
C LYS A 205 -1.92 -18.32 3.22
N ASP A 206 -2.69 -17.77 2.28
CA ASP A 206 -3.16 -16.38 2.32
C ASP A 206 -4.49 -16.22 3.09
N GLY A 207 -5.21 -17.33 3.31
CA GLY A 207 -6.53 -17.35 3.96
C GLY A 207 -7.65 -17.79 3.01
N LYS A 208 -8.71 -18.41 3.54
CA LYS A 208 -9.73 -19.07 2.71
C LYS A 208 -10.87 -18.15 2.31
N ASN A 209 -11.25 -18.14 1.03
CA ASN A 209 -12.35 -17.36 0.47
C ASN A 209 -12.12 -15.85 0.63
N ASN A 210 -10.91 -15.39 0.32
CA ASN A 210 -10.49 -14.01 0.45
C ASN A 210 -9.93 -13.40 -0.84
N LEU A 211 -9.98 -14.13 -1.97
CA LEU A 211 -9.62 -13.61 -3.28
C LEU A 211 -10.34 -12.30 -3.56
N ARG A 212 -9.56 -11.27 -3.88
CA ARG A 212 -10.05 -9.96 -4.27
C ARG A 212 -9.26 -9.41 -5.44
N VAL A 213 -9.90 -8.53 -6.20
CA VAL A 213 -9.24 -7.69 -7.20
C VAL A 213 -9.58 -6.25 -6.87
N THR A 214 -8.56 -5.43 -6.65
CA THR A 214 -8.72 -3.97 -6.47
C THR A 214 -8.15 -3.25 -7.69
N GLN A 215 -8.87 -2.25 -8.21
CA GLN A 215 -8.49 -1.48 -9.39
C GLN A 215 -8.20 -0.02 -9.03
N SER A 216 -7.19 0.59 -9.66
CA SER A 216 -6.85 2.01 -9.52
C SER A 216 -6.31 2.58 -10.85
N ASN A 217 -6.25 3.92 -10.92
CA ASN A 217 -5.70 4.68 -12.05
C ASN A 217 -4.28 5.22 -11.74
N ALA A 218 -3.49 4.44 -11.00
CA ALA A 218 -2.16 4.82 -10.51
C ALA A 218 -1.06 3.80 -10.87
N GLY A 219 -1.18 3.14 -12.02
CA GLY A 219 -0.25 2.13 -12.55
C GLY A 219 1.22 2.49 -12.40
N MET A 220 1.64 3.65 -12.91
CA MET A 220 3.04 4.12 -12.82
C MET A 220 3.58 4.14 -11.38
N THR A 221 2.81 4.65 -10.42
CA THR A 221 3.24 4.75 -9.01
C THR A 221 3.22 3.40 -8.32
N LEU A 222 2.26 2.53 -8.65
CA LEU A 222 2.23 1.18 -8.13
C LEU A 222 3.39 0.34 -8.69
N ASP A 223 3.74 0.53 -9.95
CA ASP A 223 4.86 -0.14 -10.62
C ASP A 223 6.20 0.25 -9.99
N GLU A 224 6.43 1.55 -9.78
CA GLU A 224 7.65 2.06 -9.12
C GLU A 224 7.83 1.49 -7.69
N LEU A 225 6.73 1.21 -6.98
CA LEU A 225 6.76 0.68 -5.63
C LEU A 225 6.77 -0.85 -5.54
N THR A 226 6.52 -1.54 -6.65
CA THR A 226 6.44 -3.00 -6.67
C THR A 226 7.77 -3.56 -7.18
N PRO A 227 8.53 -4.31 -6.37
CA PRO A 227 9.77 -4.93 -6.84
C PRO A 227 9.49 -5.89 -7.99
N ASP A 228 10.33 -5.85 -9.03
CA ASP A 228 10.25 -6.76 -10.18
C ASP A 228 10.58 -8.24 -9.84
N GLY A 229 10.91 -8.52 -8.57
CA GLY A 229 11.29 -9.83 -8.08
C GLY A 229 12.73 -10.22 -8.43
N ALA A 230 12.97 -11.52 -8.60
CA ALA A 230 14.25 -12.10 -8.98
C ALA A 230 14.57 -11.94 -10.47
N GLN A 231 13.56 -11.80 -11.34
CA GLN A 231 13.74 -11.65 -12.78
C GLN A 231 12.48 -11.07 -13.47
N VAL A 232 12.70 -10.25 -14.49
CA VAL A 232 11.67 -9.91 -15.50
C VAL A 232 11.85 -10.82 -16.71
N ILE A 233 10.76 -11.38 -17.22
CA ILE A 233 10.69 -12.06 -18.52
C ILE A 233 9.65 -11.38 -19.42
N HIS A 234 9.90 -11.38 -20.72
CA HIS A 234 9.11 -10.64 -21.71
C HIS A 234 8.42 -11.58 -22.69
N GLU A 235 7.15 -11.32 -23.01
CA GLU A 235 6.42 -12.04 -24.05
C GLU A 235 7.06 -11.81 -25.42
N SER A 236 7.31 -12.89 -26.15
CA SER A 236 7.93 -12.84 -27.48
C SER A 236 7.32 -13.93 -28.38
N GLY A 237 6.36 -13.53 -29.22
CA GLY A 237 5.66 -14.43 -30.12
C GLY A 237 4.65 -15.32 -29.39
N GLN A 238 5.05 -16.53 -29.02
CA GLN A 238 4.23 -17.58 -28.37
C GLN A 238 5.05 -18.23 -27.24
N GLY A 239 5.64 -17.41 -26.39
CA GLY A 239 6.59 -17.82 -25.36
C GLY A 239 7.31 -16.63 -24.75
N TRP A 240 8.34 -16.91 -23.96
CA TRP A 240 8.99 -15.91 -23.12
C TRP A 240 10.49 -15.82 -23.37
N VAL A 241 11.03 -14.60 -23.26
CA VAL A 241 12.47 -14.32 -23.32
C VAL A 241 12.95 -13.59 -22.06
N ASP A 242 14.21 -13.82 -21.69
CA ASP A 242 14.89 -13.09 -20.62
C ASP A 242 15.27 -11.65 -21.03
N GLY A 243 15.85 -10.88 -20.11
CA GLY A 243 16.32 -9.52 -20.35
C GLY A 243 17.47 -9.38 -21.37
N ALA A 244 18.00 -10.48 -21.91
CA ALA A 244 18.93 -10.50 -23.04
C ALA A 244 18.27 -10.98 -24.36
N GLY A 245 16.98 -11.31 -24.35
CA GLY A 245 16.25 -11.86 -25.50
C GLY A 245 16.47 -13.36 -25.73
N GLY A 246 17.06 -14.08 -24.76
CA GLY A 246 17.22 -15.53 -24.80
C GLY A 246 15.93 -16.24 -24.37
N VAL A 247 15.59 -17.38 -25.00
CA VAL A 247 14.38 -18.16 -24.66
C VAL A 247 14.46 -18.66 -23.21
N VAL A 248 13.42 -18.38 -22.42
CA VAL A 248 13.32 -18.78 -21.02
C VAL A 248 13.27 -20.30 -20.88
N ASN A 249 13.95 -20.81 -19.86
CA ASN A 249 13.98 -22.21 -19.45
C ASN A 249 14.44 -22.29 -17.99
N GLN A 250 14.38 -23.46 -17.35
CA GLN A 250 14.76 -23.61 -15.93
C GLN A 250 16.13 -22.99 -15.59
N ALA A 251 17.16 -23.20 -16.41
CA ALA A 251 18.50 -22.70 -16.12
C ALA A 251 18.60 -21.16 -16.17
N SER A 252 17.73 -20.48 -16.95
CA SER A 252 17.64 -19.01 -16.93
C SER A 252 16.95 -18.50 -15.67
N ILE A 253 15.90 -19.19 -15.21
CA ILE A 253 15.16 -18.83 -13.98
C ILE A 253 16.02 -19.07 -12.74
N ASP A 254 16.66 -20.24 -12.63
CA ASP A 254 17.65 -20.57 -11.59
C ASP A 254 18.74 -19.49 -11.49
N ALA A 255 19.18 -18.95 -12.63
CA ALA A 255 20.16 -17.87 -12.68
C ALA A 255 19.58 -16.55 -12.15
N GLY A 256 18.34 -16.20 -12.50
CA GLY A 256 17.60 -15.05 -11.94
C GLY A 256 17.45 -15.15 -10.43
N GLU A 257 16.99 -16.29 -9.91
CA GLU A 257 16.86 -16.52 -8.48
C GLU A 257 18.19 -16.43 -7.72
N GLN A 258 19.30 -16.76 -8.38
CA GLN A 258 20.65 -16.63 -7.84
C GLN A 258 21.26 -15.22 -8.01
N GLY A 259 20.48 -14.25 -8.51
CA GLY A 259 20.92 -12.86 -8.73
C GLY A 259 21.85 -12.70 -9.94
N ARG A 260 21.77 -13.60 -10.92
CA ARG A 260 22.65 -13.68 -12.09
C ARG A 260 21.92 -13.51 -13.43
N ALA A 261 20.63 -13.21 -13.44
CA ALA A 261 19.87 -13.00 -14.67
C ALA A 261 20.46 -11.85 -15.52
N PRO A 262 20.53 -12.00 -16.85
CA PRO A 262 20.83 -10.90 -17.75
C PRO A 262 19.80 -9.78 -17.62
N GLY A 263 20.25 -8.52 -17.56
CA GLY A 263 19.37 -7.35 -17.50
C GLY A 263 18.85 -6.98 -16.11
N ASN A 264 19.12 -7.78 -15.07
CA ASN A 264 18.61 -7.58 -13.70
C ASN A 264 19.32 -6.45 -12.91
N TYR A 265 19.70 -5.38 -13.60
CA TYR A 265 20.14 -4.15 -12.97
C TYR A 265 18.90 -3.40 -12.48
N GLN A 266 18.57 -3.58 -11.20
CA GLN A 266 17.87 -2.54 -10.44
C GLN A 266 18.49 -1.19 -10.80
N SER A 267 17.66 -0.18 -11.05
CA SER A 267 18.12 1.16 -11.44
C SER A 267 18.87 1.85 -10.29
N ALA A 268 20.13 1.47 -10.10
CA ALA A 268 21.11 2.20 -9.34
C ALA A 268 21.35 3.52 -10.05
N SER A 269 20.60 4.55 -9.63
CA SER A 269 20.70 5.98 -9.95
C SER A 269 21.72 6.28 -11.06
N ALA A 270 21.26 6.31 -12.31
CA ALA A 270 22.12 6.51 -13.46
C ALA A 270 22.90 7.84 -13.31
N THR A 271 24.18 7.74 -12.97
CA THR A 271 25.11 8.88 -13.07
C THR A 271 25.21 9.23 -14.55
N PRO A 272 24.83 10.45 -14.98
CA PRO A 272 24.89 10.80 -16.39
C PRO A 272 26.33 10.74 -16.87
N ALA A 273 26.62 9.81 -17.79
CA ALA A 273 27.87 9.81 -18.53
C ALA A 273 28.04 11.17 -19.20
N THR A 274 29.27 11.70 -19.17
CA THR A 274 29.59 13.07 -19.57
C THR A 274 29.25 13.36 -21.03
N ALA A 275 28.06 13.92 -21.27
CA ALA A 275 27.70 14.59 -22.51
C ALA A 275 28.12 16.07 -22.43
N THR A 276 28.69 16.59 -23.50
CA THR A 276 29.21 17.96 -23.57
C THR A 276 28.08 19.00 -23.54
N PRO A 277 28.29 20.17 -22.89
CA PRO A 277 27.23 21.17 -22.73
C PRO A 277 26.95 21.91 -24.05
N VAL A 278 25.79 21.64 -24.64
CA VAL A 278 25.15 22.55 -25.61
C VAL A 278 24.39 23.63 -24.83
N PHE A 279 24.84 24.89 -24.95
CA PHE A 279 24.18 26.03 -24.33
C PHE A 279 22.83 26.31 -24.98
N PHE A 280 21.74 25.95 -24.27
CA PHE A 280 20.40 26.39 -24.64
C PHE A 280 20.18 27.83 -24.16
N VAL A 281 20.01 28.77 -25.10
CA VAL A 281 19.58 30.14 -24.79
C VAL A 281 18.05 30.16 -24.77
N PRO A 282 17.39 30.45 -23.64
CA PRO A 282 15.93 30.54 -23.61
C PRO A 282 15.44 31.75 -24.42
N PRO A 283 14.32 31.65 -25.15
CA PRO A 283 13.72 32.78 -25.84
C PRO A 283 13.22 33.84 -24.85
N PRO A 284 13.17 35.13 -25.25
CA PRO A 284 12.71 36.21 -24.36
C PRO A 284 11.22 36.07 -24.02
N PRO A 285 10.79 36.48 -22.81
CA PRO A 285 9.39 36.41 -22.41
C PRO A 285 8.52 37.39 -23.23
N PRO A 286 7.22 37.07 -23.43
CA PRO A 286 6.29 37.97 -24.10
C PRO A 286 6.04 39.25 -23.28
N PRO A 287 5.71 40.38 -23.93
CA PRO A 287 5.47 41.64 -23.23
C PRO A 287 4.18 41.59 -22.40
N LEU A 288 4.30 41.95 -21.12
CA LEU A 288 3.17 42.03 -20.19
C LEU A 288 2.21 43.16 -20.57
N ALA A 289 0.94 42.82 -20.73
CA ALA A 289 -0.16 43.77 -20.75
C ALA A 289 -1.34 43.24 -19.91
N MET A 290 -2.02 44.16 -19.24
CA MET A 290 -3.33 44.02 -18.55
C MET A 290 -3.33 43.55 -17.08
N VAL A 291 -3.44 44.55 -16.20
CA VAL A 291 -4.25 44.64 -14.96
C VAL A 291 -4.21 43.49 -13.93
N PRO A 292 -3.77 43.73 -12.68
CA PRO A 292 -3.92 42.76 -11.60
C PRO A 292 -5.37 42.72 -11.08
N LEU A 293 -6.03 41.56 -11.21
CA LEU A 293 -7.10 41.20 -10.26
C LEU A 293 -6.44 40.84 -8.92
N ALA A 294 -6.92 41.43 -7.83
CA ALA A 294 -6.46 41.08 -6.49
C ALA A 294 -7.02 39.70 -6.10
N VAL A 295 -6.25 38.64 -6.38
CA VAL A 295 -6.48 37.31 -5.79
C VAL A 295 -6.05 37.39 -4.33
N ALA A 296 -6.95 37.05 -3.41
CA ALA A 296 -6.61 36.94 -1.99
C ALA A 296 -5.49 35.90 -1.81
N PRO A 297 -4.48 36.14 -0.96
CA PRO A 297 -3.42 35.16 -0.75
C PRO A 297 -4.03 33.85 -0.24
N ALA A 298 -3.77 32.76 -0.97
CA ALA A 298 -4.07 31.43 -0.48
C ALA A 298 -3.37 31.23 0.88
N PRO A 299 -4.00 30.57 1.87
CA PRO A 299 -3.33 30.27 3.13
C PRO A 299 -2.05 29.50 2.82
N SER A 300 -0.94 29.93 3.43
CA SER A 300 0.36 29.29 3.25
C SER A 300 0.25 27.81 3.63
N SER A 301 0.45 26.91 2.66
CA SER A 301 0.57 25.49 2.91
C SER A 301 1.75 25.26 3.84
N GLN A 302 1.45 24.95 5.10
CA GLN A 302 2.42 24.44 6.06
C GLN A 302 3.09 23.22 5.40
N PRO A 303 4.43 23.09 5.43
CA PRO A 303 5.10 21.94 4.83
C PRO A 303 4.53 20.66 5.43
N ALA A 304 4.22 19.68 4.58
CA ALA A 304 3.61 18.42 5.01
C ALA A 304 4.46 17.79 6.13
N PRO A 305 3.85 17.27 7.21
CA PRO A 305 4.60 16.65 8.29
C PRO A 305 5.42 15.48 7.74
N VAL A 306 6.75 15.54 7.91
CA VAL A 306 7.64 14.50 7.38
C VAL A 306 7.47 13.23 8.19
N TRP A 307 6.87 12.20 7.58
CA TRP A 307 6.79 10.89 8.18
C TRP A 307 8.18 10.21 8.20
N SER A 308 8.47 9.48 9.27
CA SER A 308 9.74 8.76 9.44
C SER A 308 9.53 7.44 10.18
N HIS A 309 10.47 6.50 10.02
CA HIS A 309 10.40 5.20 10.68
C HIS A 309 11.79 4.67 11.07
N GLU A 310 11.84 3.80 12.06
CA GLU A 310 12.99 2.96 12.42
C GLU A 310 12.49 1.51 12.60
N VAL A 311 13.20 0.54 12.03
CA VAL A 311 12.96 -0.89 12.25
C VAL A 311 14.21 -1.51 12.87
N LYS A 312 14.05 -2.19 14.01
CA LYS A 312 15.14 -2.77 14.78
C LYS A 312 14.64 -3.88 15.71
N ASP A 313 15.39 -4.98 15.79
CA ASP A 313 15.17 -6.09 16.73
C ASP A 313 13.71 -6.60 16.75
N GLY A 314 13.10 -6.75 15.56
CA GLY A 314 11.71 -7.19 15.40
C GLY A 314 10.65 -6.16 15.77
N LYS A 315 11.02 -4.88 15.89
CA LYS A 315 10.13 -3.78 16.26
C LYS A 315 10.21 -2.63 15.26
N ALA A 316 9.08 -1.99 15.00
CA ALA A 316 9.00 -0.75 14.25
C ALA A 316 8.58 0.40 15.16
N THR A 317 9.17 1.59 14.95
CA THR A 317 8.68 2.87 15.47
C THR A 317 8.46 3.80 14.29
N ILE A 318 7.26 4.35 14.16
CA ILE A 318 6.83 5.18 13.03
C ILE A 318 6.31 6.50 13.58
N ASN A 319 6.85 7.62 13.11
CA ASN A 319 6.39 8.96 13.48
C ASN A 319 5.64 9.57 12.30
N LEU A 320 4.36 9.84 12.49
CA LEU A 320 3.45 10.42 11.50
C LEU A 320 3.45 11.94 11.69
N GLY A 321 4.62 12.55 11.47
CA GLY A 321 4.89 13.92 11.89
C GLY A 321 4.92 14.10 13.42
N ASP A 322 4.61 15.30 13.90
CA ASP A 322 4.64 15.63 15.33
C ASP A 322 3.48 15.03 16.14
N LYS A 323 2.37 14.67 15.47
CA LYS A 323 1.09 14.41 16.14
C LYS A 323 0.91 12.95 16.59
N TYR A 324 1.36 11.98 15.79
CA TYR A 324 1.17 10.57 16.08
C TYR A 324 2.46 9.77 16.00
N THR A 325 2.61 8.82 16.92
CA THR A 325 3.65 7.78 16.85
C THR A 325 3.00 6.41 16.94
N ILE A 326 3.32 5.53 16.00
CA ILE A 326 2.96 4.11 16.03
C ILE A 326 4.19 3.30 16.48
N THR A 327 3.97 2.28 17.30
CA THR A 327 4.97 1.22 17.52
C THR A 327 4.37 -0.13 17.19
N ALA A 328 5.16 -1.04 16.63
CA ALA A 328 4.74 -2.40 16.29
C ALA A 328 5.82 -3.42 16.68
N ASP A 329 5.42 -4.66 16.99
CA ASP A 329 6.27 -5.76 17.47
C ASP A 329 5.88 -7.06 16.76
N GLU A 330 6.76 -7.61 15.93
CA GLU A 330 6.49 -8.83 15.14
C GLU A 330 6.26 -10.07 16.00
N LYS A 331 6.73 -10.05 17.26
CA LYS A 331 6.76 -11.21 18.13
C LYS A 331 5.37 -11.69 18.61
N ASP A 332 4.41 -10.78 18.66
CA ASP A 332 3.05 -11.08 19.14
C ASP A 332 1.95 -10.25 18.42
N GLY A 333 2.30 -9.63 17.29
CA GLY A 333 1.41 -8.79 16.50
C GLY A 333 0.94 -7.52 17.21
N THR A 334 1.54 -7.16 18.35
CA THR A 334 1.15 -5.97 19.10
C THR A 334 1.56 -4.70 18.37
N TRP A 335 0.62 -3.76 18.27
CA TRP A 335 0.92 -2.40 17.87
C TRP A 335 0.15 -1.37 18.69
N THR A 336 0.67 -0.15 18.75
CA THR A 336 0.06 0.97 19.46
C THR A 336 0.01 2.18 18.56
N VAL A 337 -1.02 3.01 18.72
CA VAL A 337 -1.05 4.39 18.20
C VAL A 337 -1.10 5.36 19.36
N ARG A 338 -0.11 6.24 19.45
CA ARG A 338 -0.01 7.31 20.45
C ARG A 338 -0.32 8.65 19.81
N ASN A 339 -1.27 9.38 20.38
CA ASN A 339 -1.44 10.81 20.14
C ASN A 339 -0.43 11.58 21.00
N ASN A 340 0.62 12.12 20.37
CA ASN A 340 1.73 12.79 21.06
C ASN A 340 1.32 14.11 21.72
N GLN A 341 0.23 14.74 21.25
CA GLN A 341 -0.27 16.00 21.78
C GLN A 341 -1.11 15.80 23.05
N THR A 342 -1.87 14.71 23.14
CA THR A 342 -2.73 14.41 24.29
C THR A 342 -2.16 13.34 25.23
N GLY A 343 -1.13 12.61 24.80
CA GLY A 343 -0.54 11.47 25.52
C GLY A 343 -1.35 10.18 25.42
N HIS A 344 -2.53 10.22 24.80
CA HIS A 344 -3.44 9.08 24.63
C HIS A 344 -2.80 7.95 23.82
N VAL A 345 -3.13 6.70 24.16
CA VAL A 345 -2.63 5.51 23.46
C VAL A 345 -3.78 4.53 23.27
N SER A 346 -3.98 4.05 22.05
CA SER A 346 -4.73 2.82 21.81
C SER A 346 -3.74 1.69 21.52
N ARG A 347 -4.01 0.48 22.02
CA ARG A 347 -3.16 -0.71 21.88
C ARG A 347 -3.95 -1.87 21.31
N ILE A 348 -3.42 -2.48 20.27
CA ILE A 348 -3.98 -3.65 19.57
C ILE A 348 -3.00 -4.81 19.80
N HIS A 349 -3.48 -5.98 20.25
CA HIS A 349 -2.62 -7.09 20.65
C HIS A 349 -3.29 -8.46 20.53
N GLY A 350 -2.50 -9.53 20.38
CA GLY A 350 -2.99 -10.91 20.34
C GLY A 350 -3.96 -11.18 19.19
N ASP A 351 -5.02 -11.96 19.44
CA ASP A 351 -6.10 -12.10 18.47
C ASP A 351 -7.00 -10.85 18.50
N PRO A 352 -6.93 -9.94 17.52
CA PRO A 352 -6.75 -8.52 17.79
C PRO A 352 -7.70 -7.90 18.83
N HIS A 353 -7.27 -7.90 20.10
CA HIS A 353 -7.94 -7.19 21.19
C HIS A 353 -7.51 -5.73 21.17
N VAL A 354 -8.47 -4.81 21.33
CA VAL A 354 -8.27 -3.36 21.31
C VAL A 354 -8.53 -2.76 22.68
N ASP A 355 -7.45 -2.33 23.32
CA ASP A 355 -7.44 -1.45 24.49
C ASP A 355 -7.53 -0.02 23.96
N ALA A 356 -8.75 0.52 23.91
CA ALA A 356 -9.05 1.72 23.14
C ALA A 356 -8.48 2.99 23.79
N ASN A 357 -8.38 3.00 25.12
CA ASN A 357 -8.01 4.15 25.94
C ASN A 357 -6.66 4.02 26.66
N GLY A 358 -5.99 2.87 26.55
CA GLY A 358 -4.73 2.58 27.23
C GLY A 358 -4.91 2.30 28.73
N ASP A 359 -6.12 1.92 29.18
CA ASP A 359 -6.39 1.62 30.59
C ASP A 359 -6.01 0.19 31.02
N GLY A 360 -5.56 -0.63 30.06
CA GLY A 360 -5.13 -2.02 30.28
C GLY A 360 -6.27 -3.04 30.22
N LYS A 361 -7.46 -2.65 29.78
CA LYS A 361 -8.59 -3.54 29.48
C LYS A 361 -8.94 -3.47 28.01
N ASP A 362 -9.45 -4.57 27.48
CA ASP A 362 -9.90 -4.64 26.10
C ASP A 362 -11.34 -4.13 25.99
N ASP A 363 -11.60 -3.14 25.14
CA ASP A 363 -12.93 -2.58 24.86
C ASP A 363 -13.69 -3.40 23.80
N PHE A 364 -12.96 -3.95 22.83
CA PHE A 364 -13.47 -4.83 21.76
C PHE A 364 -12.34 -5.64 21.11
N ASP A 365 -12.66 -6.77 20.49
CA ASP A 365 -11.81 -7.55 19.58
C ASP A 365 -12.29 -7.48 18.13
N PHE A 366 -11.39 -7.65 17.16
CA PHE A 366 -11.71 -7.84 15.75
C PHE A 366 -10.94 -9.03 15.16
N LYS A 367 -11.49 -9.61 14.09
CA LYS A 367 -11.01 -10.83 13.43
C LYS A 367 -10.70 -10.63 11.94
N LYS A 368 -11.49 -9.80 11.26
CA LYS A 368 -11.25 -9.37 9.89
C LYS A 368 -10.48 -8.06 9.90
N GLY A 369 -9.75 -7.77 8.82
CA GLY A 369 -9.12 -6.47 8.64
C GLY A 369 -10.12 -5.32 8.77
N MET A 370 -9.63 -4.16 9.21
CA MET A 370 -10.44 -2.95 9.45
C MET A 370 -9.57 -1.70 9.45
N THR A 371 -10.17 -0.51 9.45
CA THR A 371 -9.44 0.76 9.43
C THR A 371 -9.68 1.61 10.68
N PHE A 372 -8.59 2.13 11.24
CA PHE A 372 -8.59 3.16 12.28
C PHE A 372 -8.24 4.50 11.62
N GLN A 373 -9.19 5.43 11.57
CA GLN A 373 -8.96 6.79 11.05
C GLN A 373 -8.71 7.77 12.21
N LEU A 374 -7.53 8.39 12.21
CA LEU A 374 -7.10 9.39 13.18
C LEU A 374 -7.77 10.75 12.91
N ASP A 375 -7.81 11.61 13.93
CA ASP A 375 -8.48 12.91 13.84
C ASP A 375 -7.88 13.90 12.81
N ASP A 376 -6.66 13.63 12.30
CA ASP A 376 -5.98 14.40 11.25
C ASP A 376 -6.20 13.82 9.84
N GLY A 377 -7.09 12.83 9.73
CA GLY A 377 -7.46 12.15 8.50
C GLY A 377 -6.59 10.94 8.17
N THR A 378 -5.48 10.70 8.88
CA THR A 378 -4.62 9.53 8.64
C THR A 378 -5.40 8.24 8.84
N LYS A 379 -5.39 7.35 7.85
CA LYS A 379 -5.97 6.01 7.96
C LYS A 379 -4.88 5.00 8.29
N ILE A 380 -5.17 4.08 9.20
CA ILE A 380 -4.37 2.89 9.51
C ILE A 380 -5.28 1.70 9.23
N THR A 381 -5.15 1.09 8.05
CA THR A 381 -5.83 -0.17 7.74
C THR A 381 -4.98 -1.33 8.20
N VAL A 382 -5.55 -2.24 8.97
CA VAL A 382 -4.92 -3.48 9.41
C VAL A 382 -5.47 -4.67 8.61
N ASP A 383 -4.56 -5.44 8.00
CA ASP A 383 -4.82 -6.76 7.44
C ASP A 383 -4.52 -7.84 8.51
N THR A 384 -5.28 -8.94 8.47
CA THR A 384 -5.22 -10.03 9.48
C THR A 384 -5.08 -11.40 8.84
N VAL A 385 -4.22 -12.27 9.39
CA VAL A 385 -4.03 -13.68 8.96
C VAL A 385 -4.55 -14.68 10.01
N ASP A 386 -4.82 -15.93 9.64
CA ASP A 386 -5.30 -16.96 10.58
C ASP A 386 -4.23 -17.30 11.63
N TYR A 387 -4.60 -17.21 12.90
CA TYR A 387 -3.78 -17.63 14.04
C TYR A 387 -4.23 -19.03 14.56
N GLY A 388 -5.23 -19.63 13.91
CA GLY A 388 -5.79 -20.94 14.20
C GLY A 388 -6.89 -20.90 15.26
N LYS A 389 -7.73 -21.95 15.26
CA LYS A 389 -8.89 -22.09 16.17
C LYS A 389 -9.92 -20.94 16.07
N GLY A 390 -10.00 -20.25 14.93
CA GLY A 390 -10.93 -19.13 14.73
C GLY A 390 -10.50 -17.83 15.41
N LYS A 391 -9.20 -17.68 15.64
CA LYS A 391 -8.48 -16.46 16.00
C LYS A 391 -7.69 -15.99 14.79
N THR A 392 -7.46 -14.69 14.65
CA THR A 392 -6.52 -14.12 13.67
C THR A 392 -5.41 -13.37 14.40
N ILE A 393 -4.48 -12.75 13.68
CA ILE A 393 -3.46 -11.82 14.21
C ILE A 393 -3.26 -10.67 13.23
N SER A 394 -2.86 -9.49 13.70
CA SER A 394 -2.45 -8.38 12.81
C SER A 394 -1.20 -8.77 12.03
N SER A 395 -1.22 -8.63 10.70
CA SER A 395 -0.12 -9.05 9.81
C SER A 395 0.49 -7.89 9.03
N LYS A 396 -0.35 -6.95 8.56
CA LYS A 396 0.10 -5.79 7.79
C LYS A 396 -0.67 -4.55 8.19
N LEU A 397 0.04 -3.42 8.27
CA LEU A 397 -0.56 -2.10 8.50
C LEU A 397 -0.29 -1.24 7.26
N THR A 398 -1.34 -0.80 6.59
CA THR A 398 -1.26 0.20 5.52
C THR A 398 -1.68 1.56 6.10
N ILE A 399 -0.76 2.52 6.12
CA ILE A 399 -0.92 3.82 6.76
C ILE A 399 -0.88 4.90 5.68
N THR A 400 -1.92 5.72 5.57
CA THR A 400 -2.11 6.69 4.46
C THR A 400 -2.62 8.04 4.96
N ASN A 401 -2.02 9.15 4.50
CA ASN A 401 -2.58 10.50 4.66
C ASN A 401 -2.14 11.43 3.52
N GLY A 402 -3.10 11.82 2.68
CA GLY A 402 -2.82 12.59 1.47
C GLY A 402 -1.88 11.81 0.57
N ASP A 403 -0.71 12.37 0.29
CA ASP A 403 0.31 11.72 -0.53
C ASP A 403 1.29 10.86 0.30
N ASN A 404 1.26 10.91 1.63
CA ASN A 404 2.12 10.06 2.46
C ASN A 404 1.57 8.63 2.57
N ALA A 405 2.44 7.64 2.39
CA ALA A 405 2.14 6.22 2.58
C ALA A 405 3.25 5.51 3.36
N MET A 406 2.86 4.57 4.23
CA MET A 406 3.73 3.53 4.77
C MET A 406 3.00 2.19 4.78
N VAL A 407 3.72 1.12 4.46
CA VAL A 407 3.27 -0.26 4.67
C VAL A 407 4.19 -0.90 5.70
N VAL A 408 3.61 -1.47 6.75
CA VAL A 408 4.26 -2.37 7.70
C VAL A 408 3.87 -3.79 7.30
N GLU A 409 4.83 -4.64 7.02
CA GLU A 409 4.65 -6.04 6.59
C GLU A 409 5.40 -6.94 7.58
N GLY A 410 4.93 -8.16 7.82
CA GLY A 410 5.62 -9.11 8.71
C GLY A 410 5.37 -8.85 10.19
N LEU A 411 4.10 -8.66 10.57
CA LEU A 411 3.69 -8.37 11.94
C LEU A 411 3.15 -9.62 12.67
N GLY A 412 2.78 -10.68 11.94
CA GLY A 412 2.08 -11.86 12.43
C GLY A 412 2.95 -13.01 12.96
N ASP A 413 4.18 -12.76 13.41
CA ASP A 413 5.18 -13.76 13.84
C ASP A 413 5.35 -14.90 12.82
N ASP A 414 5.15 -16.15 13.23
CA ASP A 414 5.30 -17.32 12.37
C ASP A 414 4.11 -17.55 11.42
N LYS A 415 3.14 -16.63 11.34
CA LYS A 415 1.93 -16.76 10.49
C LYS A 415 2.04 -16.03 9.15
N ASP A 416 2.81 -14.95 9.06
CA ASP A 416 3.11 -14.23 7.81
C ASP A 416 4.61 -14.16 7.49
N GLY A 417 5.45 -14.77 8.34
CA GLY A 417 6.85 -15.09 8.05
C GLY A 417 7.78 -14.66 9.19
N LYS A 418 8.74 -15.51 9.55
CA LYS A 418 9.52 -15.26 10.77
C LYS A 418 10.68 -14.27 10.56
N ASN A 419 10.78 -13.29 11.45
CA ASN A 419 11.82 -12.25 11.46
C ASN A 419 11.84 -11.42 10.16
N ASN A 420 10.67 -11.12 9.58
CA ASN A 420 10.54 -10.44 8.29
C ASN A 420 9.96 -9.01 8.41
N LEU A 421 9.77 -8.49 9.64
CA LEU A 421 9.20 -7.16 9.85
C LEU A 421 9.91 -6.08 9.02
N LYS A 422 9.13 -5.44 8.16
CA LYS A 422 9.61 -4.43 7.21
C LYS A 422 8.66 -3.25 7.20
N VAL A 423 9.22 -2.05 7.13
CA VAL A 423 8.47 -0.81 6.85
C VAL A 423 8.93 -0.27 5.50
N THR A 424 7.97 -0.06 4.60
CA THR A 424 8.20 0.55 3.29
C THR A 424 7.48 1.89 3.26
N GLN A 425 8.20 2.99 3.00
CA GLN A 425 7.64 4.34 2.90
C GLN A 425 7.56 4.80 1.44
N SER A 426 6.49 5.51 1.08
CA SER A 426 6.33 6.09 -0.24
C SER A 426 5.53 7.40 -0.22
N ASN A 427 5.55 8.11 -1.36
CA ASN A 427 4.72 9.30 -1.61
C ASN A 427 3.46 8.94 -2.41
N ALA A 428 2.93 7.72 -2.22
CA ALA A 428 1.78 7.17 -2.94
C ALA A 428 0.51 7.06 -2.09
N GLY A 429 0.36 7.87 -1.04
CA GLY A 429 -0.72 7.80 -0.05
C GLY A 429 -2.11 7.57 -0.64
N ARG A 430 -2.53 8.43 -1.59
CA ARG A 430 -3.85 8.35 -2.24
C ARG A 430 -4.04 7.07 -3.05
N THR A 431 -2.99 6.66 -3.77
CA THR A 431 -2.97 5.44 -4.58
C THR A 431 -3.13 4.21 -3.70
N LEU A 432 -2.32 4.15 -2.64
CA LEU A 432 -2.32 3.04 -1.70
C LEU A 432 -3.63 2.96 -0.92
N ASP A 433 -4.21 4.11 -0.55
CA ASP A 433 -5.52 4.22 0.10
C ASP A 433 -6.66 3.73 -0.80
N GLN A 434 -6.61 4.02 -2.11
CA GLN A 434 -7.58 3.52 -3.09
C GLN A 434 -7.44 2.01 -3.34
N LEU A 435 -6.22 1.47 -3.28
CA LEU A 435 -5.94 0.06 -3.52
C LEU A 435 -6.16 -0.82 -2.29
N THR A 436 -6.25 -0.20 -1.11
CA THR A 436 -6.40 -0.88 0.17
C THR A 436 -7.87 -0.87 0.57
N SER A 437 -8.46 -2.05 0.76
CA SER A 437 -9.82 -2.16 1.30
C SER A 437 -9.86 -1.66 2.75
N ASP A 438 -10.86 -0.86 3.12
CA ASP A 438 -11.12 -0.46 4.52
C ASP A 438 -11.55 -1.65 5.43
N GLY A 439 -11.54 -2.87 4.89
CA GLY A 439 -11.85 -4.10 5.60
C GLY A 439 -13.33 -4.20 5.94
N ALA A 440 -13.65 -4.76 7.11
CA ALA A 440 -15.02 -4.89 7.59
C ALA A 440 -15.65 -3.54 7.99
N GLN A 441 -14.85 -2.55 8.41
CA GLN A 441 -15.33 -1.22 8.81
C GLN A 441 -14.19 -0.22 9.02
N THR A 442 -14.53 1.06 8.93
CA THR A 442 -13.69 2.18 9.40
C THR A 442 -14.26 2.74 10.71
N ILE A 443 -13.39 2.92 11.71
CA ILE A 443 -13.70 3.60 12.98
C ILE A 443 -12.85 4.86 13.11
N HIS A 444 -13.40 5.88 13.76
CA HIS A 444 -12.84 7.24 13.78
C HIS A 444 -12.42 7.63 15.18
N GLU A 445 -11.25 8.25 15.33
CA GLU A 445 -10.81 8.83 16.58
C GLU A 445 -11.69 10.04 16.92
N THR A 446 -12.20 10.10 18.15
CA THR A 446 -12.96 11.25 18.66
C THR A 446 -12.84 11.28 20.18
N ASN A 447 -12.35 12.41 20.72
CA ASN A 447 -12.26 12.66 22.17
C ASN A 447 -11.60 11.52 22.97
N GLN A 448 -10.42 11.04 22.54
CA GLN A 448 -9.69 9.95 23.21
C GLN A 448 -10.47 8.62 23.25
N GLY A 449 -11.08 8.27 22.13
CA GLY A 449 -11.78 7.00 21.94
C GLY A 449 -12.21 6.83 20.49
N TRP A 450 -12.87 5.71 20.19
CA TRP A 450 -13.27 5.36 18.83
C TRP A 450 -14.79 5.40 18.63
N VAL A 451 -15.23 5.94 17.51
CA VAL A 451 -16.63 5.98 17.07
C VAL A 451 -16.84 5.30 15.72
N ASP A 452 -18.03 4.78 15.48
CA ASP A 452 -18.45 4.28 14.17
C ASP A 452 -18.75 5.41 13.18
N ASN A 453 -19.05 5.08 11.91
CA ASN A 453 -19.47 6.04 10.87
C ASN A 453 -20.72 6.88 11.23
N SER A 454 -21.42 6.59 12.32
CA SER A 454 -22.55 7.39 12.83
C SER A 454 -22.21 8.25 14.05
N GLY A 455 -20.95 8.26 14.48
CA GLY A 455 -20.48 9.02 15.65
C GLY A 455 -20.81 8.36 16.99
N ARG A 456 -21.19 7.08 17.03
CA ARG A 456 -21.48 6.34 18.28
C ARG A 456 -20.22 5.60 18.75
N LYS A 457 -19.95 5.55 20.06
CA LYS A 457 -18.81 4.78 20.62
C LYS A 457 -18.85 3.33 20.08
N VAL A 458 -17.71 2.87 19.58
CA VAL A 458 -17.50 1.48 19.14
C VAL A 458 -17.72 0.51 20.32
N THR A 459 -18.33 -0.64 20.02
CA THR A 459 -18.54 -1.74 20.96
C THR A 459 -18.43 -3.07 20.21
N GLN A 460 -18.19 -4.18 20.92
CA GLN A 460 -18.13 -5.52 20.32
C GLN A 460 -19.33 -5.86 19.41
N SER A 461 -20.53 -5.38 19.76
CA SER A 461 -21.72 -5.64 18.96
C SER A 461 -21.71 -4.94 17.60
N VAL A 462 -21.04 -3.80 17.48
CA VAL A 462 -20.85 -3.09 16.20
C VAL A 462 -19.81 -3.83 15.37
N ILE A 463 -18.68 -4.22 15.99
CA ILE A 463 -17.63 -4.98 15.31
C ILE A 463 -18.18 -6.28 14.72
N ASN A 464 -18.76 -7.14 15.56
CA ASN A 464 -19.30 -8.44 15.15
C ASN A 464 -20.37 -8.34 14.05
N HIS A 465 -21.16 -7.27 14.03
CA HIS A 465 -22.17 -7.05 13.00
C HIS A 465 -21.54 -6.72 11.65
N ASN A 466 -20.57 -5.81 11.63
CA ASN A 466 -19.90 -5.39 10.40
C ASN A 466 -18.99 -6.50 9.83
N GLU A 467 -18.44 -7.37 10.68
CA GLU A 467 -17.71 -8.56 10.24
C GLU A 467 -18.59 -9.65 9.63
N ASN A 468 -19.87 -9.70 9.99
CA ASN A 468 -20.80 -10.72 9.54
C ASN A 468 -22.22 -10.14 9.35
N PRO A 469 -22.42 -9.26 8.33
CA PRO A 469 -23.68 -8.54 8.13
C PRO A 469 -24.85 -9.47 7.79
N ASP A 470 -24.56 -10.62 7.17
CA ASP A 470 -25.54 -11.65 6.79
C ASP A 470 -25.83 -12.65 7.92
N ALA A 471 -25.22 -12.50 9.10
CA ALA A 471 -25.56 -13.30 10.26
C ALA A 471 -27.05 -13.16 10.59
N PRO A 472 -27.78 -14.26 10.87
CA PRO A 472 -29.11 -14.17 11.46
C PRO A 472 -29.00 -13.31 12.73
N PRO A 473 -29.78 -12.22 12.85
CA PRO A 473 -29.57 -11.25 13.91
C PRO A 473 -29.67 -11.93 15.28
N ASP A 474 -28.71 -11.64 16.17
CA ASP A 474 -28.81 -12.09 17.56
C ASP A 474 -30.03 -11.40 18.21
N PHE A 475 -31.13 -12.13 18.25
CA PHE A 475 -32.38 -11.73 18.87
C PHE A 475 -32.19 -11.25 20.31
N LYS A 476 -31.18 -11.75 21.03
CA LYS A 476 -30.90 -11.36 22.42
C LYS A 476 -30.31 -9.96 22.49
N THR A 477 -29.39 -9.63 21.60
CA THR A 477 -28.79 -8.29 21.47
C THR A 477 -29.77 -7.29 20.87
N MET A 478 -30.53 -7.66 19.83
CA MET A 478 -31.61 -6.82 19.29
C MET A 478 -32.72 -6.54 20.32
N MET A 479 -33.10 -7.51 21.15
CA MET A 479 -34.06 -7.30 22.26
C MET A 479 -33.50 -6.32 23.28
N ARG A 480 -32.19 -6.36 23.58
CA ARG A 480 -31.56 -5.40 24.50
C ARG A 480 -31.58 -3.98 23.93
N GLU A 481 -31.12 -3.79 22.70
CA GLU A 481 -31.13 -2.47 22.05
C GLU A 481 -32.54 -1.91 21.86
N SER A 482 -33.50 -2.74 21.42
CA SER A 482 -34.88 -2.30 21.21
C SER A 482 -35.58 -1.93 22.51
N MET A 483 -35.29 -2.60 23.63
CA MET A 483 -35.74 -2.16 24.96
C MET A 483 -35.11 -0.82 25.36
N PHE A 484 -33.81 -0.61 25.16
CA PHE A 484 -33.17 0.68 25.41
C PHE A 484 -33.78 1.81 24.57
N ARG A 485 -33.97 1.62 23.25
CA ARG A 485 -34.63 2.61 22.38
C ARG A 485 -36.09 2.89 22.75
N ARG A 486 -36.77 1.96 23.43
CA ARG A 486 -38.17 2.12 23.88
C ARG A 486 -38.29 2.84 25.22
N ILE A 487 -37.27 2.76 26.07
CA ILE A 487 -37.23 3.44 27.38
C ILE A 487 -36.88 4.93 27.21
N PHE A 488 -35.93 5.27 26.33
CA PHE A 488 -35.42 6.65 26.20
C PHE A 488 -36.10 7.52 25.11
N ARG A 489 -37.21 7.06 24.52
CA ARG A 489 -37.96 7.84 23.50
C ARG A 489 -39.18 8.61 24.02
N HIS A 490 -39.45 8.61 25.33
CA HIS A 490 -40.69 9.18 25.85
C HIS A 490 -40.64 10.65 26.30
N ASP A 491 -39.46 11.25 26.42
CA ASP A 491 -39.28 12.61 26.98
C ASP A 491 -38.96 13.69 25.92
N ALA A 492 -39.59 13.62 24.74
CA ALA A 492 -39.44 14.63 23.70
C ALA A 492 -40.71 14.86 22.84
N GLN A 493 -41.77 15.37 23.47
CA GLN A 493 -42.79 16.18 22.79
C GLN A 493 -42.95 17.51 23.53
N PRO A 494 -42.64 18.67 22.91
CA PRO A 494 -43.00 19.96 23.47
C PRO A 494 -44.53 20.17 23.38
N ALA A 495 -45.07 20.89 24.37
CA ALA A 495 -46.45 21.36 24.41
C ALA A 495 -46.59 22.75 23.76
#